data_AF-A0A163LMJ0-F1
#
_entry.id   AF-A0A163LMJ0-F1
#
_cell.length_a   1.000
_cell.length_b   1.000
_cell.length_c   1.000
_cell.angle_alpha   90.00
_cell.angle_beta   90.00
_cell.angle_gamma   90.00
#
_symmetry.space_group_name_H-M   'P 1'
#
loop_
_entity.id
_entity.type
_entity.pdbx_description
1 polymer ?
#
loop_
_entity_poly.entity_id
_entity_poly.type
_entity_poly.pdbx_seq_one_letter_code
_entity_poly.pdbx_strand_id
1 'polypeptide(L)' 'MENEMKMKDQEGKLLIDVILSSEKIVNGNGKLALAIREAIPAGEIEKIKQLRSMYFYLFESSLKRLNKNEREFIRNHVDS' A
#
# COMPACT_ATOMS: atom_id res chain seq x y z
N MET A 1 -15.07 -7.61 -20.10
CA MET A 1 -13.67 -7.13 -19.98
C MET A 1 -13.64 -6.22 -18.77
N GLU A 2 -12.99 -6.70 -17.72
CA GLU A 2 -12.94 -6.08 -16.40
C GLU A 2 -12.24 -4.72 -16.48
N ASN A 3 -13.02 -3.65 -16.27
CA ASN A 3 -12.46 -2.32 -16.07
C ASN A 3 -11.82 -2.29 -14.69
N GLU A 4 -10.51 -2.49 -14.66
CA GLU A 4 -9.67 -2.21 -13.50
C GLU A 4 -9.93 -0.79 -13.02
N MET A 5 -10.54 -0.68 -11.84
CA MET A 5 -10.79 0.55 -11.13
C MET A 5 -9.47 1.27 -10.85
N LYS A 6 -9.06 2.17 -11.75
CA LYS A 6 -8.15 3.27 -11.41
C LYS A 6 -8.94 4.29 -10.60
N MET A 7 -9.05 4.06 -9.30
CA MET A 7 -9.35 5.14 -8.36
C MET A 7 -8.04 5.87 -8.03
N LYS A 8 -7.46 6.52 -9.05
CA LYS A 8 -6.58 7.65 -8.80
C LYS A 8 -7.46 8.75 -8.21
N ASP A 9 -7.08 9.30 -7.06
CA ASP A 9 -7.68 10.55 -6.60
C ASP A 9 -7.53 11.60 -7.72
N GLN A 10 -8.45 12.57 -7.81
CA GLN A 10 -8.60 13.44 -8.99
C GLN A 10 -7.35 14.28 -9.35
N GLU A 11 -6.29 14.21 -8.54
CA GLU A 11 -4.97 14.84 -8.71
C GLU A 11 -3.82 13.89 -9.14
N GLY A 12 -4.06 12.59 -9.32
CA GLY A 12 -3.01 11.64 -9.74
C GLY A 12 -2.05 11.18 -8.63
N LYS A 13 -2.34 11.51 -7.36
CA LYS A 13 -1.61 11.04 -6.18
C LYS A 13 -1.88 9.55 -5.92
N LEU A 14 -0.87 8.82 -5.43
CA LEU A 14 -1.03 7.41 -5.06
C LEU A 14 -1.83 7.30 -3.76
N LEU A 15 -2.55 6.19 -3.58
CA LEU A 15 -3.31 5.99 -2.35
C LEU A 15 -2.41 6.01 -1.10
N ILE A 16 -1.15 5.59 -1.22
CA ILE A 16 -0.17 5.65 -0.13
C ILE A 16 0.12 7.09 0.32
N ASP A 17 0.16 8.06 -0.60
CA ASP A 17 0.36 9.47 -0.26
C ASP A 17 -0.82 10.02 0.54
N VAL A 18 -2.04 9.69 0.10
CA VAL A 18 -3.27 10.10 0.79
C VAL A 18 -3.29 9.53 2.21
N ILE A 19 -2.94 8.25 2.37
CA ILE A 19 -2.89 7.59 3.68
C ILE A 19 -1.83 8.21 4.58
N LEU A 20 -0.62 8.47 4.07
CA LEU A 20 0.47 9.04 4.87
C LEU A 20 0.20 10.50 5.26
N SER A 21 -0.54 11.25 4.44
CA SER A 21 -0.98 12.61 4.76
C SER A 21 -2.20 12.70 5.68
N SER A 22 -2.89 11.57 5.93
CA SER A 22 -4.12 11.54 6.71
C SER A 22 -3.82 11.49 8.21
N GLU A 23 -4.40 12.43 8.97
CA GLU A 23 -4.39 12.40 10.44
C GLU A 23 -5.27 11.27 11.02
N LYS A 24 -6.10 10.64 10.18
CA LYS A 24 -6.98 9.53 10.56
C LYS A 24 -6.33 8.18 10.30
N ILE A 25 -6.42 7.29 11.29
CA ILE A 25 -6.05 5.88 11.16
C ILE A 25 -6.86 5.22 10.05
N VAL A 26 -6.16 4.54 9.14
CA VAL A 26 -6.80 3.75 8.07
C VAL A 26 -7.44 2.49 8.65
N ASN A 27 -8.76 2.50 8.82
CA ASN A 27 -9.52 1.36 9.32
C ASN A 27 -9.84 0.31 8.24
N GLY A 28 -8.82 -0.18 7.51
CA GLY A 28 -9.08 -1.23 6.52
C GLY A 28 -7.85 -1.87 5.89
N ASN A 29 -7.67 -3.17 6.15
CA ASN A 29 -6.67 -4.02 5.50
C ASN A 29 -6.78 -4.00 3.96
N GLY A 30 -7.98 -3.76 3.41
CA GLY A 30 -8.19 -3.62 1.97
C GLY A 30 -7.57 -2.34 1.39
N LYS A 31 -7.71 -1.20 2.07
CA LYS A 31 -7.14 0.08 1.63
C LYS A 31 -5.61 0.06 1.70
N LEU A 32 -5.06 -0.51 2.77
CA LEU A 32 -3.61 -0.69 2.90
C LEU A 32 -3.05 -1.61 1.80
N ALA A 33 -3.71 -2.73 1.51
CA ALA A 33 -3.28 -3.63 0.44
C ALA A 33 -3.31 -2.95 -0.94
N LEU A 34 -4.33 -2.12 -1.22
CA LEU A 34 -4.40 -1.34 -2.47
C LEU A 34 -3.25 -0.31 -2.54
N ALA A 35 -3.00 0.40 -1.44
CA ALA A 35 -1.90 1.39 -1.39
C ALA A 35 -0.53 0.75 -1.63
N ILE A 36 -0.30 -0.42 -1.04
CA ILE A 36 0.93 -1.19 -1.26
C ILE A 36 1.04 -1.63 -2.72
N ARG A 37 -0.03 -2.19 -3.28
CA ARG A 37 -0.07 -2.65 -4.69
C ARG A 37 0.25 -1.54 -5.68
N GLU A 38 -0.24 -0.33 -5.43
CA GLU A 38 0.05 0.84 -6.28
C GLU A 38 1.49 1.35 -6.10
N ALA A 39 2.01 1.32 -4.86
CA ALA A 39 3.33 1.83 -4.52
C ALA A 39 4.48 0.96 -5.07
N ILE A 40 4.28 -0.36 -5.19
CA ILE A 40 5.30 -1.29 -5.71
C ILE A 40 5.77 -0.93 -7.13
N PRO A 41 4.89 -0.85 -8.16
CA PRO A 41 5.32 -0.49 -9.51
C PRO A 41 5.74 0.97 -9.64
N ALA A 42 5.33 1.83 -8.69
CA ALA A 42 5.79 3.23 -8.62
C ALA A 42 7.20 3.37 -8.02
N GLY A 43 7.78 2.30 -7.46
CA GLY A 43 9.10 2.34 -6.83
C GLY A 43 9.14 3.06 -5.48
N GLU A 44 7.98 3.26 -4.86
CA GLU A 44 7.80 4.09 -3.65
C GLU A 44 8.13 3.31 -2.36
N ILE A 45 9.29 2.65 -2.33
CA ILE A 45 9.70 1.71 -1.27
C ILE A 45 9.73 2.41 0.10
N GLU A 46 10.26 3.62 0.16
CA GLU A 46 10.37 4.39 1.41
C GLU A 46 8.98 4.74 1.97
N LYS A 47 8.00 5.03 1.12
CA LYS A 47 6.62 5.26 1.54
C LYS A 47 5.99 3.97 2.07
N ILE A 48 6.29 2.82 1.48
CA ILE A 48 5.82 1.51 1.99
C ILE A 48 6.41 1.22 3.37
N LYS A 49 7.69 1.54 3.61
CA LYS A 49 8.31 1.42 4.94
C LYS A 49 7.66 2.35 5.97
N GLN A 50 7.39 3.60 5.59
CA GLN A 50 6.67 4.54 6.44
C GLN A 50 5.26 4.03 6.78
N LEU A 51 4.55 3.49 5.77
CA LEU A 51 3.24 2.90 5.96
C LEU A 51 3.26 1.71 6.94
N ARG A 52 4.28 0.85 6.83
CA ARG A 52 4.52 -0.25 7.79
C ARG A 52 4.77 0.26 9.20
N SER A 53 5.60 1.30 9.36
CA SER A 53 5.90 1.89 10.67
C SER A 53 4.66 2.50 11.32
N MET A 54 3.79 3.14 10.55
CA MET A 54 2.59 3.80 11.06
C MET A 54 1.45 2.81 11.37
N TYR A 55 1.34 1.72 10.60
CA TYR A 55 0.21 0.80 10.65
C TYR A 55 0.61 -0.67 10.88
N PHE A 56 1.70 -0.94 11.59
CA PHE A 56 2.33 -2.27 11.69
C PHE A 56 1.35 -3.46 11.68
N TYR A 57 0.43 -3.56 12.64
CA TYR A 57 -0.51 -4.68 12.73
C TYR A 57 -1.47 -4.80 11.54
N LEU A 58 -1.97 -3.67 11.04
CA LEU A 58 -2.87 -3.63 9.88
C LEU A 58 -2.10 -3.88 8.58
N PHE A 59 -0.85 -3.41 8.51
CA PHE A 59 0.07 -3.64 7.40
C PHE A 59 0.33 -5.14 7.25
N GLU A 60 0.79 -5.82 8.30
CA GLU A 60 1.02 -7.27 8.30
C GLU A 60 -0.26 -8.05 7.91
N SER A 61 -1.42 -7.61 8.42
CA SER A 61 -2.70 -8.21 8.07
C SER A 61 -3.09 -7.97 6.60
N SER A 62 -2.71 -6.83 6.03
CA SER A 62 -2.98 -6.49 4.64
C SER A 62 -2.13 -7.30 3.65
N LEU A 63 -0.93 -7.76 4.05
CA LEU A 63 -0.07 -8.58 3.20
C LEU A 63 -0.74 -9.88 2.74
N LYS A 64 -1.68 -10.43 3.54
CA LYS A 64 -2.48 -11.61 3.17
C LYS A 64 -3.34 -11.40 1.92
N ARG A 65 -3.59 -10.15 1.52
CA ARG A 65 -4.39 -9.76 0.35
C ARG A 65 -3.52 -9.44 -0.87
N LEU A 66 -2.20 -9.53 -0.73
CA LEU A 66 -1.25 -9.35 -1.81
C LEU A 66 -0.96 -10.69 -2.50
N ASN A 67 -0.67 -10.63 -3.80
CA ASN A 67 -0.26 -11.81 -4.57
C ASN A 67 1.15 -12.27 -4.17
N LYS A 68 1.63 -13.37 -4.76
CA LYS A 68 2.95 -13.93 -4.42
C LYS A 68 4.10 -12.95 -4.71
N ASN A 69 4.09 -12.32 -5.88
CA ASN A 69 5.17 -11.43 -6.33
C ASN A 69 5.21 -10.15 -5.49
N GLU A 70 4.03 -9.58 -5.19
CA GLU A 70 3.90 -8.42 -4.30
C GLU A 70 4.46 -8.73 -2.90
N ARG A 71 4.11 -9.88 -2.32
CA ARG A 71 4.65 -10.28 -1.00
C ARG A 71 6.15 -10.52 -1.02
N GLU A 72 6.68 -11.10 -2.09
CA GLU A 72 8.11 -11.33 -2.26
C GLU A 72 8.87 -10.00 -2.36
N PHE A 73 8.33 -9.03 -3.09
CA PHE A 73 8.87 -7.68 -3.15
C PHE A 73 8.94 -7.03 -1.77
N ILE A 74 7.86 -7.08 -0.99
CA ILE A 74 7.84 -6.54 0.38
C ILE A 74 8.91 -7.18 1.25
N ARG A 75 9.04 -8.51 1.21
CA ARG A 75 10.05 -9.22 1.99
C ARG A 75 11.49 -8.80 1.62
N ASN A 76 11.76 -8.60 0.34
CA ASN A 76 13.11 -8.31 -0.15
C ASN A 76 13.52 -6.84 0.02
N HIS A 77 12.56 -5.91 0.13
CA HIS A 77 12.85 -4.47 0.05
C HIS A 77 12.32 -3.64 1.24
N VAL A 78 11.40 -4.19 2.03
CA VAL A 78 10.73 -3.47 3.14
C VAL A 78 10.99 -4.13 4.50
N ASP A 79 11.18 -5.45 4.53
CA ASP A 79 11.49 -6.19 5.76
C ASP A 79 13.00 -6.25 6.09
N SER A 80 13.87 -5.79 5.19
CA SER A 80 15.33 -5.73 5.36
C SER A 80 15.81 -4.53 6.19
#